data_AF-C6LFV5-F1
#
_entry.id   AF-C6LFV5-F1
#
_cell.length_a   1.000
_cell.length_b   1.000
_cell.length_c   1.000
_cell.angle_alpha   90.00
_cell.angle_beta   90.00
_cell.angle_gamma   90.00
#
_symmetry.space_group_name_H-M   'P 1'
#
loop_
_entity.id
_entity.type
_entity.pdbx_description
1 polymer ?
#
loop_
_entity_poly.entity_id
_entity_poly.type
_entity_poly.pdbx_seq_one_letter_code
_entity_poly.pdbx_strand_id
1 'polypeptide(L)'
;MDIVTMIDQYKELLDRKDALADQTKENNKAIQEARDALAQAMIDAEMPKVSRNGFLYSLQDKTKYNKKACDDEEFFSVLEENGLGDLIKRTVDARTLSSAMAAAAEENDGVLPEEYEDYISVYQFYDIAKRKETNKTAKRAKQKEE
;
A
#
# COMPACT_ATOMS: atom_id res chain seq x y z
N MET A 1 15.05 1.25 -29.79
CA MET A 1 13.70 0.92 -29.29
C MET A 1 12.84 2.15 -29.50
N ASP A 2 11.67 2.02 -30.12
CA ASP A 2 10.80 3.17 -30.40
C ASP A 2 9.86 3.50 -29.24
N ILE A 3 9.22 4.67 -29.29
CA ILE A 3 8.34 5.18 -28.23
C ILE A 3 7.17 4.23 -27.95
N VAL A 4 6.60 3.62 -29.00
CA VAL A 4 5.45 2.71 -28.85
C VAL A 4 5.88 1.47 -28.06
N THR A 5 7.01 0.88 -28.42
CA THR A 5 7.57 -0.27 -27.70
C THR A 5 7.90 0.09 -26.25
N MET A 6 8.38 1.32 -25.98
CA MET A 6 8.65 1.78 -24.61
C MET A 6 7.37 1.92 -23.79
N ILE A 7 6.28 2.40 -24.40
CA ILE A 7 4.96 2.47 -23.76
C ILE A 7 4.44 1.07 -23.44
N ASP A 8 4.62 0.11 -24.36
CA ASP A 8 4.19 -1.27 -24.15
C ASP A 8 4.95 -1.91 -22.98
N GLN A 9 6.29 -1.78 -22.94
CA GLN A 9 7.09 -2.24 -21.80
C GLN A 9 6.71 -1.57 -20.48
N TYR A 10 6.47 -0.25 -20.50
CA TYR A 10 6.01 0.47 -19.31
C TYR A 10 4.65 -0.06 -18.82
N LYS A 11 3.71 -0.34 -19.73
CA LYS A 11 2.42 -0.94 -19.40
C LYS A 11 2.60 -2.35 -18.82
N GLU A 12 3.45 -3.19 -19.40
CA GLU A 12 3.72 -4.53 -18.88
C GLU A 12 4.25 -4.51 -17.44
N LEU A 13 5.11 -3.53 -17.10
CA LEU A 13 5.60 -3.36 -15.73
C LEU A 13 4.48 -2.97 -14.75
N LEU A 14 3.57 -2.08 -15.16
CA LEU A 14 2.41 -1.70 -14.35
C LEU A 14 1.49 -2.91 -14.12
N ASP A 15 1.14 -3.64 -15.18
CA ASP A 15 0.28 -4.82 -15.08
C ASP A 15 0.95 -5.93 -14.24
N ARG A 16 2.27 -6.08 -14.37
CA ARG A 16 3.04 -7.04 -13.56
C ARG A 16 3.03 -6.67 -12.08
N LYS A 17 3.13 -5.38 -11.74
CA LYS A 17 3.04 -4.90 -10.35
C LYS A 17 1.70 -5.28 -9.73
N ASP A 18 0.60 -5.07 -10.46
CA ASP A 18 -0.74 -5.41 -9.99
C ASP A 18 -0.89 -6.92 -9.82
N ALA A 19 -0.45 -7.72 -10.80
CA ALA A 19 -0.47 -9.18 -10.71
C ALA A 19 0.36 -9.72 -9.54
N LEU A 20 1.51 -9.12 -9.24
CA LEU A 20 2.34 -9.51 -8.09
C LEU A 20 1.66 -9.19 -6.75
N ALA A 21 0.90 -8.09 -6.67
CA ALA A 21 0.14 -7.76 -5.47
C ALA A 21 -0.95 -8.82 -5.20
N ASP A 22 -1.66 -9.25 -6.24
CA ASP A 22 -2.68 -10.30 -6.14
C ASP A 22 -2.06 -11.66 -5.76
N GLN A 23 -0.97 -12.06 -6.42
CA GLN A 23 -0.24 -13.29 -6.10
C GLN A 23 0.25 -13.32 -4.65
N THR A 24 0.72 -12.18 -4.14
CA THR A 24 1.17 -12.07 -2.74
C THR A 24 0.00 -12.27 -1.77
N LYS A 25 -1.16 -11.68 -2.08
CA LYS A 25 -2.38 -11.84 -1.28
C LYS A 25 -2.86 -13.29 -1.25
N GLU A 26 -2.90 -13.94 -2.41
CA GLU A 26 -3.30 -15.35 -2.55
C GLU A 26 -2.33 -16.28 -1.81
N ASN A 27 -1.03 -16.07 -1.98
CA ASN A 27 0.00 -16.87 -1.31
C ASN A 27 -0.07 -16.72 0.22
N ASN A 28 -0.28 -15.50 0.73
CA ASN A 28 -0.47 -15.29 2.18
C ASN A 28 -1.69 -16.04 2.72
N LYS A 29 -2.78 -16.12 1.95
CA LYS A 29 -3.96 -16.92 2.31
C LYS A 29 -3.63 -18.42 2.32
N ALA A 30 -2.95 -18.91 1.29
CA ALA A 30 -2.54 -20.32 1.22
C ALA A 30 -1.58 -20.71 2.37
N ILE A 31 -0.64 -19.84 2.74
CA ILE A 31 0.24 -20.03 3.90
C ILE A 31 -0.57 -20.15 5.19
N GLN A 32 -1.56 -19.28 5.37
CA GLN A 32 -2.44 -19.28 6.54
C GLN A 32 -3.23 -20.60 6.63
N GLU A 33 -3.86 -21.03 5.54
CA GLU A 33 -4.60 -22.30 5.46
C GLU A 33 -3.70 -23.52 5.72
N ALA A 34 -2.52 -23.55 5.11
CA ALA A 34 -1.55 -24.64 5.30
C ALA A 34 -1.03 -24.69 6.75
N ARG A 35 -0.79 -23.53 7.38
CA ARG A 35 -0.37 -23.45 8.78
C ARG A 35 -1.45 -24.01 9.70
N ASP A 36 -2.71 -23.62 9.50
CA ASP A 36 -3.82 -24.05 10.34
C ASP A 36 -4.09 -25.56 10.16
N ALA A 37 -4.04 -26.06 8.91
CA ALA A 37 -4.13 -27.49 8.62
C ALA A 37 -2.99 -28.30 9.25
N LEU A 38 -1.76 -27.81 9.18
CA LEU A 38 -0.60 -28.46 9.81
C LEU A 38 -0.75 -28.46 11.34
N ALA A 39 -1.20 -27.36 11.94
CA ALA A 39 -1.43 -27.29 13.37
C ALA A 39 -2.48 -28.32 13.82
N GLN A 40 -3.60 -28.42 13.11
CA GLN A 40 -4.63 -29.42 13.39
C GLN A 40 -4.09 -30.85 13.24
N ALA A 41 -3.36 -31.15 12.16
CA ALA A 41 -2.77 -32.48 11.96
C ALA A 41 -1.77 -32.86 13.07
N MET A 42 -0.98 -31.89 13.57
CA MET A 42 -0.08 -32.11 14.70
C MET A 42 -0.84 -32.36 16.02
N ILE A 43 -1.99 -31.72 16.22
CA ILE A 43 -2.88 -31.97 17.37
C ILE A 43 -3.46 -33.39 17.27
N ASP A 44 -4.04 -33.75 16.13
CA ASP A 44 -4.70 -35.05 15.90
C ASP A 44 -3.71 -36.22 16.01
N ALA A 45 -2.46 -36.02 15.59
CA ALA A 45 -1.40 -37.01 15.70
C ALA A 45 -0.68 -37.01 17.06
N GLU A 46 -1.07 -36.13 17.99
CA GLU A 46 -0.37 -35.90 19.28
C GLU A 46 1.14 -35.65 19.10
N MET A 47 1.51 -34.97 18.00
CA MET A 47 2.88 -34.64 17.64
C MET A 47 3.15 -33.14 17.82
N PRO A 48 3.42 -32.65 19.04
CA PRO A 48 3.65 -31.23 19.28
C PRO A 48 4.92 -30.70 18.63
N LYS A 49 5.81 -31.58 18.14
CA LYS A 49 7.07 -31.26 17.48
C LYS A 49 7.36 -32.22 16.33
N VAL A 50 7.78 -31.70 15.19
CA VAL A 50 8.18 -32.46 13.99
C VAL A 50 9.44 -31.86 13.38
N SER A 51 10.45 -32.68 13.11
CA SER A 51 11.67 -32.24 12.41
C SER A 51 11.61 -32.62 10.93
N ARG A 52 11.90 -31.68 10.03
CA ARG A 52 11.99 -31.94 8.58
C ARG A 52 12.99 -30.99 7.93
N ASN A 53 13.84 -31.52 7.05
CA ASN A 53 14.83 -30.73 6.27
C ASN A 53 15.74 -29.83 7.12
N GLY A 54 16.12 -30.28 8.32
CA GLY A 54 16.97 -29.49 9.24
C GLY A 54 16.22 -28.43 10.07
N PHE A 55 14.89 -28.33 9.95
CA PHE A 55 14.06 -27.44 10.74
C PHE A 55 13.17 -28.20 11.72
N LEU A 56 13.01 -27.64 12.91
CA LEU A 56 12.06 -28.10 13.92
C LEU A 56 10.79 -27.25 13.85
N TYR A 57 9.66 -27.89 13.64
CA TYR A 57 8.34 -27.30 13.67
C TYR A 57 7.68 -27.70 14.99
N SER A 58 7.18 -26.72 15.73
CA SER A 58 6.53 -26.97 17.03
C SER A 58 5.20 -26.24 17.10
N LEU A 59 4.17 -26.90 17.65
CA LEU A 59 2.94 -26.23 18.05
C LEU A 59 3.27 -25.15 19.09
N GLN A 60 2.67 -23.98 18.92
CA GLN A 60 2.82 -22.85 19.82
C GLN A 60 1.43 -22.31 20.12
N ASP A 61 1.11 -22.17 21.40
CA ASP A 61 -0.06 -21.42 21.82
C ASP A 61 0.27 -19.92 21.72
N LYS A 62 -0.50 -19.21 20.88
CA LYS A 62 -0.28 -17.79 20.60
C LYS A 62 -1.62 -17.07 20.54
N THR A 63 -1.76 -16.06 21.40
CA THR A 63 -2.86 -15.10 21.33
C THR A 63 -2.46 -13.92 20.46
N LYS A 64 -3.30 -13.58 19.48
CA LYS A 64 -3.15 -12.36 18.68
C LYS A 64 -4.20 -11.34 19.11
N TYR A 65 -3.76 -10.14 19.45
CA TYR A 65 -4.62 -9.00 19.72
C TYR A 65 -4.79 -8.19 18.44
N ASN A 66 -6.05 -7.98 18.01
CA ASN A 66 -6.37 -7.15 16.86
C ASN A 66 -7.30 -6.03 17.31
N LYS A 67 -7.12 -4.83 16.76
CA LYS A 67 -8.03 -3.69 16.97
C LYS A 67 -9.43 -4.07 16.46
N LYS A 68 -10.46 -3.76 17.23
CA LYS A 68 -11.86 -3.88 16.78
C LYS A 68 -12.25 -2.66 15.94
N ALA A 69 -13.37 -2.74 15.22
CA ALA A 69 -13.97 -1.53 14.68
C ALA A 69 -14.45 -0.65 15.86
N CYS A 70 -13.93 0.56 15.96
CA CYS A 70 -14.23 1.53 17.01
C CYS A 70 -14.01 2.95 16.45
N ASP A 71 -14.35 3.97 17.23
CA ASP A 71 -13.92 5.33 16.95
C ASP A 71 -12.39 5.44 17.12
N ASP A 72 -11.72 6.02 16.13
CA ASP A 72 -10.27 6.07 16.07
C ASP A 72 -9.70 7.15 17.00
N GLU A 73 -10.37 8.29 17.14
CA GLU A 73 -9.94 9.39 18.01
C GLU A 73 -10.10 9.02 19.49
N GLU A 74 -11.23 8.38 19.83
CA GLU A 74 -11.44 7.82 21.17
C GLU A 74 -10.38 6.75 21.48
N PHE A 75 -10.09 5.85 20.53
CA PHE A 75 -9.10 4.80 20.72
C PHE A 75 -7.68 5.36 20.90
N PHE A 76 -7.28 6.37 20.11
CA PHE A 76 -6.00 7.03 20.28
C PHE A 76 -5.89 7.72 21.65
N SER A 77 -6.95 8.40 22.08
CA SER A 77 -6.99 9.03 23.41
C SER A 77 -6.81 7.99 24.52
N VAL A 78 -7.51 6.85 24.43
CA VAL A 78 -7.34 5.73 25.38
C VAL A 78 -5.91 5.19 25.37
N LEU A 79 -5.28 5.04 24.20
CA LEU A 79 -3.88 4.60 24.13
C LEU A 79 -2.94 5.61 24.80
N GLU A 80 -3.11 6.91 24.55
CA GLU A 80 -2.29 7.96 25.15
C GLU A 80 -2.46 8.03 26.68
N GLU A 81 -3.71 7.99 27.18
CA GLU A 81 -4.04 8.00 28.62
C GLU A 81 -3.44 6.79 29.36
N ASN A 82 -3.29 5.66 28.69
CA ASN A 82 -2.71 4.43 29.25
C ASN A 82 -1.19 4.32 29.01
N GLY A 83 -0.53 5.39 28.54
CA GLY A 83 0.92 5.42 28.32
C GLY A 83 1.38 4.58 27.12
N LEU A 84 0.45 4.22 26.22
CA LEU A 84 0.71 3.50 24.97
C LEU A 84 0.71 4.44 23.75
N GLY A 85 0.84 5.75 23.97
CA GLY A 85 0.89 6.76 22.93
C GLY A 85 1.99 6.51 21.88
N ASP A 86 3.11 5.91 22.28
CA ASP A 86 4.22 5.58 21.37
C ASP A 86 3.84 4.54 20.29
N LEU A 87 2.73 3.81 20.46
CA LEU A 87 2.19 2.94 19.40
C LEU A 87 1.59 3.74 18.24
N ILE A 88 1.17 4.98 18.50
CA ILE A 88 0.54 5.86 17.53
C ILE A 88 1.63 6.47 16.65
N LYS A 89 1.57 6.15 15.35
CA LYS A 89 2.47 6.75 14.37
C LYS A 89 1.83 8.01 13.79
N ARG A 90 2.40 9.16 14.12
CA ARG A 90 2.07 10.44 13.47
C ARG A 90 2.82 10.50 12.14
N THR A 91 2.08 10.48 11.04
CA THR A 91 2.65 10.48 9.69
C THR A 91 2.06 11.62 8.88
N VAL A 92 2.89 12.25 8.04
CA VAL A 92 2.41 13.18 7.01
C VAL A 92 2.21 12.38 5.72
N ASP A 93 1.03 12.47 5.10
CA ASP A 93 0.80 11.84 3.78
C ASP A 93 1.63 12.57 2.72
N ALA A 94 2.48 11.83 2.00
CA ALA A 94 3.42 12.41 1.06
C ALA A 94 2.73 13.14 -0.12
N ARG A 95 1.52 12.72 -0.51
CA ARG A 95 0.79 13.36 -1.61
C ARG A 95 0.20 14.68 -1.16
N THR A 96 -0.41 14.71 0.03
CA THR A 96 -0.95 15.97 0.56
C THR A 96 0.18 16.94 0.90
N LEU A 97 1.31 16.46 1.42
CA LEU A 97 2.51 17.27 1.64
C LEU A 97 3.02 17.85 0.32
N SER A 98 3.22 17.03 -0.72
CA SER A 98 3.71 17.50 -2.01
C SER A 98 2.81 18.59 -2.60
N SER A 99 1.48 18.42 -2.54
CA SER A 99 0.53 19.44 -3.01
C SER A 99 0.57 20.71 -2.15
N ALA A 100 0.71 20.59 -0.84
CA ALA A 100 0.81 21.74 0.06
C ALA A 100 2.11 22.54 -0.18
N MET A 101 3.24 21.85 -0.36
CA MET A 101 4.53 22.49 -0.67
C MET A 101 4.52 23.15 -2.06
N ALA A 102 3.83 22.56 -3.03
CA ALA A 102 3.66 23.19 -4.35
C ALA A 102 2.85 24.49 -4.27
N ALA A 103 1.76 24.51 -3.50
CA ALA A 103 0.96 25.72 -3.27
C ALA A 103 1.77 26.79 -2.51
N ALA A 104 2.50 26.40 -1.47
CA ALA A 104 3.37 27.30 -0.72
C ALA A 104 4.48 27.91 -1.59
N ALA A 105 5.05 27.12 -2.51
CA ALA A 105 6.03 27.62 -3.47
C ALA A 105 5.39 28.57 -4.49
N GLU A 106 4.19 28.28 -4.99
CA GLU A 106 3.46 29.17 -5.92
C GLU A 106 3.19 30.55 -5.31
N GLU A 107 2.83 30.61 -4.03
CA GLU A 107 2.67 31.86 -3.27
C GLU A 107 4.00 32.58 -3.00
N ASN A 108 5.13 31.87 -3.11
CA ASN A 108 6.49 32.35 -2.87
C ASN A 108 7.34 32.36 -4.16
N ASP A 109 6.78 32.94 -5.23
CA ASP A 109 7.45 33.13 -6.54
C ASP A 109 7.99 31.84 -7.19
N GLY A 110 7.34 30.70 -6.94
CA GLY A 110 7.74 29.39 -7.43
C GLY A 110 8.90 28.76 -6.66
N VAL A 111 9.29 29.31 -5.51
CA VAL A 111 10.40 28.84 -4.68
C VAL A 111 9.87 28.32 -3.36
N LEU A 112 10.35 27.15 -2.92
CA LEU A 112 9.97 26.62 -1.61
C LEU A 112 10.36 27.61 -0.49
N PRO A 113 9.47 27.91 0.48
CA PRO A 113 9.84 28.77 1.61
C PRO A 113 11.00 28.22 2.45
N GLU A 114 11.86 29.11 2.94
CA GLU A 114 13.09 28.78 3.71
C GLU A 114 12.83 27.86 4.91
N GLU A 115 11.69 28.01 5.58
CA GLU A 115 11.30 27.19 6.75
C GLU A 115 11.17 25.68 6.45
N TYR A 116 11.02 25.31 5.17
CA TYR A 116 10.90 23.93 4.72
C TYR A 116 12.20 23.37 4.12
N GLU A 117 13.20 24.20 3.84
CA GLU A 117 14.41 23.79 3.09
C GLU A 117 15.18 22.66 3.76
N ASP A 118 15.27 22.67 5.09
CA ASP A 118 15.97 21.64 5.87
C ASP A 118 15.20 20.30 5.93
N TYR A 119 13.92 20.29 5.57
CA TYR A 119 13.03 19.14 5.73
C TYR A 119 12.50 18.58 4.41
N ILE A 120 12.47 19.39 3.35
CA ILE A 120 11.84 19.07 2.08
C ILE A 120 12.86 19.18 0.95
N SER A 121 13.20 18.04 0.36
CA SER A 121 14.00 18.00 -0.87
C SER A 121 13.11 18.21 -2.10
N VAL A 122 13.48 19.18 -2.96
CA VAL A 122 12.78 19.45 -4.22
C VAL A 122 13.47 18.71 -5.37
N TYR A 123 12.72 17.90 -6.11
CA TYR A 123 13.21 17.18 -7.28
C TYR A 123 12.23 17.31 -8.45
N GLN A 124 12.72 17.80 -9.58
CA GLN A 124 11.93 17.94 -10.80
C GLN A 124 12.15 16.72 -11.71
N PHE A 125 11.06 16.18 -12.24
CA PHE A 125 11.10 15.10 -13.22
C PHE A 125 9.93 15.20 -14.19
N TYR A 126 10.09 14.59 -15.37
CA TYR A 126 9.00 14.41 -16.32
C TYR A 126 8.30 13.09 -16.03
N ASP A 127 6.98 13.14 -15.84
CA ASP A 127 6.14 11.96 -15.65
C ASP A 127 5.29 11.65 -16.89
N ILE A 128 4.80 10.42 -16.99
CA ILE A 128 3.94 9.96 -18.08
C ILE A 128 2.50 9.79 -17.58
N ALA A 129 1.67 10.80 -17.82
CA ALA A 129 0.25 10.75 -17.49
C ALA A 129 -0.51 9.79 -18.45
N LYS A 130 -1.11 8.73 -17.90
CA LYS A 130 -1.97 7.79 -18.63
C LYS A 130 -3.44 8.05 -18.31
N ARG A 131 -4.25 8.30 -19.32
CA ARG A 131 -5.72 8.36 -19.21
C ARG A 131 -6.38 7.50 -20.27
N LYS A 132 -7.53 6.90 -19.95
CA LYS A 132 -8.36 6.24 -20.97
C LYS A 132 -8.87 7.30 -21.94
N GLU A 133 -8.68 7.09 -23.23
CA GLU A 133 -9.30 7.96 -24.23
C GLU A 133 -10.82 7.91 -24.08
N THR A 134 -11.43 9.06 -23.86
CA THR A 134 -12.89 9.18 -23.90
C THR A 134 -13.26 9.73 -25.26
N ASN A 135 -13.87 8.91 -26.11
CA ASN A 135 -14.34 9.36 -27.42
C ASN A 135 -15.64 10.18 -27.31
N LYS A 136 -15.69 11.12 -26.34
CA LYS A 136 -16.83 12.00 -26.08
C LYS A 136 -17.15 12.86 -27.31
N THR A 137 -16.15 13.22 -28.09
CA THR A 137 -16.31 14.00 -29.33
C THR A 137 -17.01 13.18 -30.42
N ALA A 138 -16.62 11.93 -30.68
CA ALA A 138 -17.34 11.07 -31.63
C ALA A 138 -18.73 10.65 -31.13
N LYS A 139 -18.90 10.48 -29.81
CA LYS A 139 -20.20 10.14 -29.21
C LYS A 139 -21.19 11.32 -29.27
N ARG A 140 -20.71 12.56 -29.13
CA ARG A 140 -21.51 13.80 -29.31
C ARG A 140 -21.81 14.11 -30.78
N ALA A 141 -20.93 13.73 -31.71
CA ALA A 141 -21.19 13.88 -33.14
C ALA A 141 -22.32 12.94 -33.61
N LYS A 142 -22.34 11.69 -33.17
CA LYS A 142 -23.42 10.74 -33.46
C LYS A 142 -24.78 11.12 -32.86
N GLN A 143 -24.80 11.86 -31.75
CA GLN A 143 -26.04 12.34 -31.09
C GLN A 143 -26.61 13.63 -31.71
N LYS A 144 -25.92 14.25 -32.69
CA LYS A 144 -26.40 15.42 -33.43
C LYS A 144 -26.92 15.07 -34.83
N GLU A 145 -26.77 13.81 -35.25
CA GLU A 145 -27.25 13.28 -36.53
C GLU A 145 -28.51 12.41 -36.38
N GLU A 146 -29.01 12.24 -35.14
CA GLU A 146 -30.37 11.76 -34.80
C GLU A 146 -31.22 12.92 -34.29
#